data_AF-A0A977NMS3-F1
#
_entry.id   AF-A0A977NMS3-F1
#
_cell.length_a   1.000
_cell.length_b   1.000
_cell.length_c   1.000
_cell.angle_alpha   90.00
_cell.angle_beta   90.00
_cell.angle_gamma   90.00
#
_symmetry.space_group_name_H-M   'P 1'
#
loop_
_entity.id
_entity.type
_entity.pdbx_description
1 polymer ?
#
loop_
_entity_poly.entity_id
_entity_poly.type
_entity_poly.pdbx_seq_one_letter_code
_entity_poly.pdbx_strand_id
1 'polypeptide(L)'
;MGFGGQEPGKKRRLMWSMALLAGVVIVAGVGTKAVTDYLRSQDPIYQCIENPLAEPYQLTVPVSATVDGAPARIPSGVGITDSCTLPVHTLQENTIHVAYGEPYAFTLGHFLYNWIGQDLTKYDTKVYVNGVLHTNGSFLDIPLKNGDSIRIEFTTRK
;
A
#
# COMPACT_ATOMS: atom_id res chain seq x y z
N MET A 1 -54.46 -43.63 4.97
CA MET A 1 -55.05 -42.66 5.92
C MET A 1 -54.08 -42.53 7.08
N GLY A 2 -53.49 -41.41 7.45
CA GLY A 2 -53.64 -40.01 7.08
C GLY A 2 -52.93 -39.19 8.16
N PHE A 3 -52.23 -38.14 7.73
CA PHE A 3 -51.96 -36.85 8.42
C PHE A 3 -51.33 -36.91 9.83
N GLY A 4 -50.10 -36.49 10.06
CA GLY A 4 -49.56 -35.16 9.75
C GLY A 4 -49.62 -34.28 11.01
N GLY A 5 -48.49 -34.18 11.74
CA GLY A 5 -48.44 -33.48 13.04
C GLY A 5 -47.06 -32.97 13.48
N GLN A 6 -46.16 -32.64 12.55
CA GLN A 6 -45.95 -31.21 12.27
C GLN A 6 -45.73 -30.18 13.40
N GLU A 7 -45.24 -30.48 14.62
CA GLU A 7 -45.16 -29.48 15.72
C GLU A 7 -44.65 -28.10 15.23
N PRO A 8 -45.53 -27.08 15.14
CA PRO A 8 -45.24 -25.84 14.41
C PRO A 8 -44.27 -24.91 15.14
N GLY A 9 -44.02 -25.16 16.44
CA GLY A 9 -43.15 -24.31 17.27
C GLY A 9 -41.65 -24.58 17.12
N LYS A 10 -41.24 -25.84 16.96
CA LYS A 10 -39.81 -26.22 16.97
C LYS A 10 -39.10 -25.82 15.68
N LYS A 11 -39.76 -25.96 14.53
CA LYS A 11 -39.28 -25.50 13.22
C LYS A 11 -39.17 -23.98 13.14
N ARG A 12 -40.17 -23.26 13.64
CA ARG A 12 -40.16 -21.79 13.67
C ARG A 12 -39.01 -21.25 14.51
N ARG A 13 -38.75 -21.85 15.69
CA ARG A 13 -37.63 -21.44 16.56
C ARG A 13 -36.25 -21.73 15.95
N LEU A 14 -36.11 -22.89 15.28
CA LEU A 14 -34.87 -23.28 14.59
C LEU A 14 -34.57 -22.38 13.37
N MET A 15 -35.61 -22.09 12.57
CA MET A 15 -35.50 -21.17 11.43
C MET A 15 -35.16 -19.75 11.88
N TRP A 16 -35.72 -19.29 13.01
CA TRP A 16 -35.39 -17.98 13.58
C TRP A 16 -33.96 -17.91 14.12
N SER A 17 -33.47 -18.96 14.80
CA SER A 17 -32.07 -19.02 15.25
C SER A 17 -31.09 -19.09 14.09
N MET A 18 -31.42 -19.81 13.01
CA MET A 18 -30.60 -19.83 11.79
C MET A 18 -30.61 -18.48 11.06
N ALA A 19 -31.76 -17.80 11.00
CA ALA A 19 -31.85 -16.47 10.41
C ALA A 19 -31.06 -15.41 11.21
N LEU A 20 -31.07 -15.48 12.55
CA LEU A 20 -30.25 -14.61 13.40
C LEU A 20 -28.75 -14.88 13.22
N LEU A 21 -28.34 -16.15 13.20
CA LEU A 21 -26.93 -16.51 12.95
C LEU A 21 -26.47 -16.08 11.55
N ALA A 22 -27.30 -16.31 10.52
CA ALA A 22 -27.01 -15.86 9.16
C ALA A 22 -26.94 -14.32 9.07
N GLY A 23 -27.82 -13.61 9.78
CA GLY A 23 -27.79 -12.14 9.86
C GLY A 23 -26.51 -11.59 10.48
N VAL A 24 -26.01 -12.20 11.56
CA VAL A 24 -24.77 -11.79 12.23
C VAL A 24 -23.54 -12.03 11.32
N VAL A 25 -23.52 -13.12 10.57
CA VAL A 25 -22.42 -13.42 9.61
C VAL A 25 -22.41 -12.42 8.45
N ILE A 26 -23.58 -12.00 7.96
CA ILE A 26 -23.68 -11.00 6.87
C ILE A 26 -23.25 -9.59 7.35
N VAL A 27 -23.60 -9.20 8.57
CA VAL A 27 -23.19 -7.89 9.16
C VAL A 27 -21.68 -7.83 9.38
N ALA A 28 -21.05 -8.92 9.82
CA ALA A 28 -19.59 -8.96 10.00
C ALA A 28 -18.82 -8.95 8.67
N GLY A 29 -19.36 -9.58 7.62
CA GLY A 29 -18.70 -9.67 6.31
C GLY A 29 -18.77 -8.41 5.44
N VAL A 30 -19.83 -7.61 5.56
CA VAL A 30 -19.99 -6.37 4.77
C VAL A 30 -19.43 -5.15 5.51
N GLY A 31 -19.51 -5.11 6.84
CA GLY A 31 -18.99 -4.01 7.64
C GLY A 31 -17.47 -3.87 7.57
N THR A 32 -16.72 -4.97 7.43
CA THR A 32 -15.26 -4.95 7.42
C THR A 32 -14.68 -4.23 6.20
N LYS A 33 -15.26 -4.40 5.00
CA LYS A 33 -14.73 -3.74 3.78
C LYS A 33 -14.92 -2.23 3.81
N ALA A 34 -16.14 -1.76 4.10
CA ALA A 34 -16.44 -0.34 4.16
C ALA A 34 -15.62 0.40 5.23
N VAL A 35 -15.40 -0.23 6.39
CA VAL A 35 -14.56 0.33 7.45
C VAL A 35 -13.08 0.36 7.03
N THR A 36 -12.59 -0.69 6.37
CA THR A 36 -11.18 -0.74 5.93
C THR A 36 -10.89 0.27 4.82
N ASP A 37 -11.81 0.43 3.87
CA ASP A 37 -11.68 1.43 2.80
C ASP A 37 -11.77 2.86 3.36
N TYR A 38 -12.65 3.10 4.32
CA TYR A 38 -12.72 4.38 5.03
C TYR A 38 -11.43 4.69 5.81
N LEU A 39 -10.85 3.71 6.51
CA LEU A 39 -9.58 3.89 7.22
C LEU A 39 -8.41 4.10 6.26
N ARG A 40 -8.35 3.37 5.14
CA ARG A 40 -7.33 3.61 4.09
C ARG A 40 -7.46 4.99 3.47
N SER A 41 -8.67 5.50 3.28
CA SER A 41 -8.90 6.84 2.75
C SER A 41 -8.35 7.94 3.67
N GLN A 42 -8.18 7.67 4.97
CA GLN A 42 -7.61 8.64 5.92
C GLN A 42 -6.09 8.58 5.97
N ASP A 43 -5.47 7.50 5.50
CA ASP A 43 -4.03 7.35 5.52
C ASP A 43 -3.43 8.17 4.35
N PRO A 44 -2.57 9.17 4.65
CA PRO A 44 -1.93 10.01 3.64
C PRO A 44 -1.35 9.22 2.47
N ILE A 45 -0.80 8.04 2.73
CA ILE A 45 -0.11 7.20 1.74
C ILE A 45 -1.00 6.79 0.56
N TYR A 46 -2.32 6.66 0.78
CA TYR A 46 -3.27 6.19 -0.23
C TYR A 46 -4.17 7.30 -0.79
N GLN A 47 -3.95 8.55 -0.39
CA GLN A 47 -4.78 9.66 -0.86
C GLN A 47 -4.42 10.06 -2.29
N CYS A 48 -5.43 10.13 -3.14
CA CYS A 48 -5.27 10.57 -4.51
C CYS A 48 -5.10 12.09 -4.56
N ILE A 49 -4.08 12.52 -5.28
CA ILE A 49 -3.77 13.91 -5.54
C ILE A 49 -4.16 14.22 -6.99
N GLU A 50 -4.93 15.28 -7.18
CA GLU A 50 -5.37 15.71 -8.52
C GLU A 50 -4.25 16.42 -9.27
N ASN A 51 -3.49 17.30 -8.59
CA ASN A 51 -2.40 18.04 -9.20
C ASN A 51 -1.16 18.05 -8.29
N PRO A 52 -0.22 17.09 -8.45
CA PRO A 52 0.95 16.97 -7.58
C PRO A 52 1.85 18.22 -7.61
N LEU A 53 1.84 18.99 -8.69
CA LEU A 53 2.67 20.20 -8.82
C LEU A 53 2.09 21.40 -8.05
N ALA A 54 0.81 21.36 -7.69
CA ALA A 54 0.14 22.42 -6.93
C ALA A 54 0.19 22.19 -5.41
N GLU A 55 0.66 21.02 -4.96
CA GLU A 55 0.73 20.69 -3.55
C GLU A 55 1.78 21.53 -2.82
N PRO A 56 1.52 21.99 -1.58
CA PRO A 56 2.44 22.85 -0.84
C PRO A 56 3.67 22.11 -0.31
N TYR A 57 3.56 20.82 0.03
CA TYR A 57 4.68 20.01 0.46
C TYR A 57 5.19 19.17 -0.70
N GLN A 58 6.38 19.51 -1.19
CA GLN A 58 7.03 18.81 -2.30
C GLN A 58 8.48 18.48 -1.97
N LEU A 59 8.93 17.28 -2.35
CA LEU A 59 10.35 16.94 -2.39
C LEU A 59 10.65 15.96 -3.53
N THR A 60 11.93 15.92 -3.89
CA THR A 60 12.44 15.10 -4.97
C THR A 60 13.69 14.37 -4.50
N VAL A 61 13.74 13.05 -4.69
CA VAL A 61 14.85 12.19 -4.28
C VAL A 61 15.36 11.41 -5.48
N PRO A 62 16.58 11.67 -5.97
CA PRO A 62 17.24 10.81 -6.94
C PRO A 62 17.35 9.39 -6.42
N VAL A 63 16.98 8.42 -7.25
CA VAL A 63 17.01 7.00 -6.89
C VAL A 63 17.63 6.18 -8.01
N SER A 64 18.44 5.20 -7.65
CA SER A 64 18.99 4.21 -8.58
C SER A 64 18.83 2.80 -8.02
N ALA A 65 18.70 1.82 -8.91
CA ALA A 65 18.58 0.42 -8.51
C ALA A 65 19.49 -0.48 -9.34
N THR A 66 19.94 -1.58 -8.72
CA THR A 66 20.55 -2.71 -9.41
C THR A 66 19.89 -4.01 -8.98
N VAL A 67 19.89 -5.02 -9.86
CA VAL A 67 19.47 -6.40 -9.58
C VAL A 67 20.61 -7.32 -9.98
N ASP A 68 21.14 -8.09 -9.02
CA ASP A 68 22.28 -8.99 -9.21
C ASP A 68 23.48 -8.29 -9.89
N GLY A 69 23.70 -7.02 -9.54
CA GLY A 69 24.78 -6.18 -10.06
C GLY A 69 24.48 -5.49 -11.41
N ALA A 70 23.40 -5.85 -12.09
CA ALA A 70 22.98 -5.18 -13.32
C ALA A 70 22.09 -3.96 -13.01
N PRO A 71 22.20 -2.84 -13.75
CA PRO A 71 21.29 -1.70 -13.57
C PRO A 71 19.83 -2.09 -13.77
N ALA A 72 18.96 -1.67 -12.84
CA ALA A 72 17.52 -1.83 -12.93
C ALA A 72 16.85 -0.48 -13.18
N ARG A 73 15.94 -0.44 -14.15
CA ARG A 73 15.22 0.78 -14.54
C ARG A 73 14.10 1.09 -13.53
N ILE A 74 14.09 2.30 -13.02
CA ILE A 74 12.95 2.86 -12.28
C ILE A 74 12.14 3.70 -13.27
N PRO A 75 10.95 3.25 -13.71
CA PRO A 75 10.19 3.95 -14.73
C PRO A 75 9.56 5.23 -14.18
N SER A 76 9.20 6.14 -15.08
CA SER A 76 8.19 7.16 -14.79
C SER A 76 6.80 6.52 -14.63
N GLY A 77 5.90 7.20 -13.93
CA GLY A 77 4.51 6.75 -13.74
C GLY A 77 4.30 5.77 -12.59
N VAL A 78 5.32 5.46 -11.77
CA VAL A 78 5.11 4.69 -10.55
C VAL A 78 4.17 5.46 -9.63
N GLY A 79 3.13 4.80 -9.11
CA GLY A 79 2.13 5.44 -8.26
C GLY A 79 1.17 6.37 -9.00
N ILE A 80 1.12 6.31 -10.34
CA ILE A 80 0.22 7.10 -11.18
C ILE A 80 -0.71 6.17 -11.96
N THR A 81 -1.99 6.49 -11.94
CA THR A 81 -3.05 5.85 -12.71
C THR A 81 -3.92 6.93 -13.35
N ASP A 82 -4.75 6.56 -14.32
CA ASP A 82 -5.63 7.51 -15.04
C ASP A 82 -6.55 8.32 -14.11
N SER A 83 -6.88 7.78 -12.93
CA SER A 83 -7.81 8.39 -11.97
C SER A 83 -7.14 8.89 -10.68
N CYS A 84 -5.84 8.64 -10.49
CA CYS A 84 -5.20 8.88 -9.20
C CYS A 84 -3.67 8.97 -9.32
N THR A 85 -3.10 10.03 -8.75
CA THR A 85 -1.66 10.13 -8.44
C THR A 85 -1.48 9.97 -6.94
N LEU A 86 -0.69 9.00 -6.51
CA LEU A 86 -0.35 8.82 -5.10
C LEU A 86 0.70 9.87 -4.65
N PRO A 87 0.79 10.19 -3.35
CA PRO A 87 1.74 11.18 -2.85
C PRO A 87 3.18 10.85 -3.20
N VAL A 88 3.54 9.56 -3.10
CA VAL A 88 4.86 9.05 -3.46
C VAL A 88 4.79 8.40 -4.84
N HIS A 89 5.36 9.07 -5.84
CA HIS A 89 5.24 8.70 -7.25
C HIS A 89 6.51 9.04 -8.05
N THR A 90 6.53 8.73 -9.35
CA THR A 90 7.59 9.16 -10.28
C THR A 90 7.01 9.91 -11.47
N LEU A 91 7.47 11.14 -11.71
CA LEU A 91 7.13 11.91 -12.92
C LEU A 91 8.13 11.64 -14.04
N GLN A 92 9.36 11.32 -13.67
CA GLN A 92 10.46 10.96 -14.56
C GLN A 92 11.22 9.75 -14.03
N GLU A 93 12.05 9.14 -14.86
CA GLU A 93 12.84 7.99 -14.45
C GLU A 93 13.79 8.32 -13.30
N ASN A 94 14.08 7.32 -12.47
CA ASN A 94 15.12 7.39 -11.44
C ASN A 94 14.98 8.57 -10.46
N THR A 95 13.75 9.07 -10.28
CA THR A 95 13.46 10.22 -9.42
C THR A 95 12.15 9.99 -8.67
N ILE A 96 12.23 9.83 -7.35
CA ILE A 96 11.05 9.76 -6.48
C ILE A 96 10.56 11.18 -6.24
N HIS A 97 9.29 11.42 -6.51
CA HIS A 97 8.59 12.64 -6.15
C HIS A 97 7.67 12.36 -4.98
N VAL A 98 7.63 13.31 -4.06
CA VAL A 98 6.64 13.36 -2.99
C VAL A 98 5.92 14.68 -3.11
N ALA A 99 4.60 14.61 -3.17
CA ALA A 99 3.70 15.77 -3.16
C ALA A 99 2.60 15.51 -2.14
N TYR A 100 2.27 16.46 -1.27
CA TYR A 100 1.15 16.34 -0.33
C TYR A 100 0.69 17.70 0.23
N GLY A 101 -0.51 17.72 0.81
CA GLY A 101 -1.12 18.93 1.37
C GLY A 101 -0.41 19.48 2.61
N GLU A 102 0.34 18.63 3.32
CA GLU A 102 1.05 19.01 4.55
C GLU A 102 2.35 18.19 4.73
N PRO A 103 3.28 18.62 5.60
CA PRO A 103 4.49 17.86 5.86
C PRO A 103 4.18 16.48 6.45
N TYR A 104 4.60 15.44 5.75
CA TYR A 104 4.44 14.05 6.17
C TYR A 104 5.71 13.24 5.92
N ALA A 105 6.04 12.34 6.85
CA ALA A 105 7.24 11.52 6.80
C ALA A 105 7.07 10.29 5.90
N PHE A 106 6.92 10.51 4.60
CA PHE A 106 6.91 9.41 3.62
C PHE A 106 8.25 8.67 3.63
N THR A 107 8.21 7.35 3.45
CA THR A 107 9.39 6.51 3.51
C THR A 107 9.72 5.85 2.17
N LEU A 108 10.94 5.32 2.06
CA LEU A 108 11.33 4.49 0.93
C LEU A 108 10.42 3.26 0.77
N GLY A 109 9.87 2.72 1.86
CA GLY A 109 8.92 1.61 1.83
C GLY A 109 7.65 1.96 1.05
N HIS A 110 7.11 3.17 1.21
CA HIS A 110 5.94 3.61 0.45
C HIS A 110 6.22 3.61 -1.06
N PHE A 111 7.40 4.10 -1.47
CA PHE A 111 7.81 4.06 -2.86
C PHE A 111 7.98 2.61 -3.38
N LEU A 112 8.70 1.76 -2.63
CA LEU A 112 8.98 0.38 -3.03
C LEU A 112 7.71 -0.45 -3.15
N TYR A 113 6.71 -0.19 -2.30
CA TYR A 113 5.40 -0.83 -2.40
C TYR A 113 4.69 -0.45 -3.70
N ASN A 114 4.75 0.83 -4.10
CA ASN A 114 4.14 1.30 -5.34
C ASN A 114 4.88 0.79 -6.59
N TRP A 115 6.19 0.59 -6.51
CA TRP A 115 7.02 0.18 -7.65
C TRP A 115 7.10 -1.34 -7.82
N ILE A 116 7.50 -2.06 -6.78
CA ILE A 116 7.81 -3.50 -6.82
C ILE A 116 6.70 -4.30 -6.11
N GLY A 117 6.08 -3.72 -5.08
CA GLY A 117 5.02 -4.36 -4.33
C GLY A 117 5.48 -5.67 -3.69
N GLN A 118 4.69 -6.73 -3.87
CA GLN A 118 4.93 -8.04 -3.26
C GLN A 118 6.21 -8.72 -3.77
N ASP A 119 6.70 -8.36 -4.95
CA ASP A 119 7.92 -8.97 -5.51
C ASP A 119 9.18 -8.60 -4.72
N LEU A 120 9.11 -7.59 -3.86
CA LEU A 120 10.21 -7.21 -2.98
C LEU A 120 10.69 -8.36 -2.09
N THR A 121 9.80 -9.29 -1.72
CA THR A 121 10.15 -10.44 -0.86
C THR A 121 11.08 -11.45 -1.54
N LYS A 122 11.21 -11.38 -2.87
CA LYS A 122 12.08 -12.24 -3.67
C LYS A 122 13.54 -11.79 -3.66
N TYR A 123 13.85 -10.64 -3.06
CA TYR A 123 15.19 -10.06 -3.05
C TYR A 123 15.71 -9.88 -1.62
N ASP A 124 17.02 -10.03 -1.47
CA ASP A 124 17.77 -9.38 -0.40
C ASP A 124 18.15 -7.97 -0.85
N THR A 125 17.86 -6.99 -0.02
CA THR A 125 17.95 -5.57 -0.39
C THR A 125 18.98 -4.86 0.47
N LYS A 126 19.93 -4.18 -0.16
CA LYS A 126 20.79 -3.18 0.49
C LYS A 126 20.40 -1.80 0.00
N VAL A 127 20.37 -0.83 0.91
CA VAL A 127 20.07 0.56 0.57
C VAL A 127 21.20 1.44 1.04
N TYR A 128 21.62 2.35 0.17
CA TYR A 128 22.60 3.39 0.47
C TYR A 128 21.90 4.73 0.39
N VAL A 129 22.05 5.55 1.45
CA VAL A 129 21.57 6.93 1.48
C VAL A 129 22.79 7.84 1.44
N ASN A 130 22.87 8.70 0.43
CA ASN A 130 24.02 9.57 0.19
C ASN A 130 25.36 8.81 0.13
N GLY A 131 25.32 7.60 -0.45
CA GLY A 131 26.49 6.71 -0.57
C GLY A 131 26.82 5.88 0.68
N VAL A 132 26.15 6.10 1.81
CA VAL A 132 26.38 5.36 3.06
C VAL A 132 25.40 4.21 3.18
N LEU A 133 25.90 2.99 3.42
CA LEU A 133 25.06 1.81 3.62
C LEU A 133 24.17 2.00 4.85
N HIS A 134 22.86 1.91 4.65
CA HIS A 134 21.89 1.90 5.73
C HIS A 134 21.92 0.55 6.44
N THR A 135 22.18 0.58 7.74
CA THR A 135 22.29 -0.61 8.60
C THR A 135 21.41 -0.55 9.85
N ASN A 136 20.77 0.60 10.11
CA ASN A 136 20.00 0.82 11.32
C ASN A 136 18.49 0.71 11.05
N GLY A 137 17.93 -0.46 11.35
CA GLY A 137 16.51 -0.73 11.18
C GLY A 137 16.14 -1.20 9.78
N SER A 138 14.85 -1.14 9.46
CA SER A 138 14.34 -1.56 8.17
C SER A 138 14.60 -0.48 7.12
N PHE A 139 15.05 -0.88 5.93
CA PHE A 139 15.17 0.03 4.80
C PHE A 139 13.80 0.59 4.35
N LEU A 140 12.70 -0.07 4.71
CA LEU A 140 11.34 0.40 4.44
C LEU A 140 10.98 1.65 5.25
N ASP A 141 11.65 1.88 6.37
CA ASP A 141 11.36 2.98 7.29
C ASP A 141 12.26 4.21 7.03
N ILE A 142 13.12 4.16 6.01
CA ILE A 142 13.99 5.28 5.65
C ILE A 142 13.11 6.46 5.21
N PRO A 143 13.10 7.59 5.92
CA PRO A 143 12.30 8.75 5.54
C PRO A 143 12.90 9.40 4.29
N LEU A 144 12.05 9.76 3.32
CA LEU A 144 12.43 10.54 2.15
C LEU A 144 12.62 12.00 2.56
N LYS A 145 13.76 12.58 2.21
CA LYS A 145 14.10 13.98 2.54
C LYS A 145 14.69 14.68 1.34
N ASN A 146 14.47 15.98 1.28
CA ASN A 146 15.05 16.80 0.23
C ASN A 146 16.58 16.83 0.36
N GLY A 147 17.28 16.68 -0.77
CA GLY A 147 18.75 16.62 -0.83
C GLY A 147 19.35 15.23 -0.61
N ASP A 148 18.56 14.22 -0.23
CA ASP A 148 19.04 12.84 -0.20
C ASP A 148 19.14 12.24 -1.61
N SER A 149 20.03 11.26 -1.77
CA SER A 149 20.12 10.39 -2.94
C SER A 149 20.16 8.93 -2.50
N ILE A 150 19.36 8.09 -3.13
CA ILE A 150 19.15 6.69 -2.74
C ILE A 150 19.71 5.76 -3.82
N ARG A 151 20.46 4.74 -3.39
CA ARG A 151 20.88 3.64 -4.25
C ARG A 151 20.45 2.32 -3.62
N ILE A 152 19.75 1.50 -4.39
CA ILE A 152 19.18 0.23 -3.97
C ILE A 152 19.89 -0.89 -4.71
N GLU A 153 20.35 -1.90 -3.98
CA GLU A 153 20.95 -3.08 -4.56
C GLU A 153 20.09 -4.29 -4.18
N PHE A 154 19.42 -4.87 -5.16
CA PHE A 154 18.67 -6.11 -5.03
C PHE A 154 19.56 -7.29 -5.39
N THR A 155 19.50 -8.34 -4.58
CA THR A 155 20.10 -9.64 -4.85
C THR A 155 18.99 -10.68 -4.84
N THR A 156 18.85 -11.45 -5.93
CA THR A 156 17.79 -12.45 -6.03
C THR A 156 18.00 -13.55 -4.99
N ARG A 157 16.97 -13.87 -4.21
CA ARG A 157 17.00 -15.00 -3.27
C ARG A 157 16.94 -16.31 -4.05
N LYS A 158 17.83 -17.24 -3.69
CA LYS A 158 17.87 -18.59 -4.25
C LYS A 158 16.92 -19.53 -3.52
#